data_AF-A0A7V5U308-F1
#
_entry.id   AF-A0A7V5U308-F1
#
_cell.length_a   1.000
_cell.length_b   1.000
_cell.length_c   1.000
_cell.angle_alpha   90.00
_cell.angle_beta   90.00
_cell.angle_gamma   90.00
#
_symmetry.space_group_name_H-M   'P 1'
#
loop_
_entity.id
_entity.type
_entity.pdbx_description
1 polymer ?
#
loop_
_entity_poly.entity_id
_entity_poly.type
_entity_poly.pdbx_seq_one_letter_code
_entity_poly.pdbx_strand_id
1 'polypeptide(L)' 'GEEKIILGGDVIVGIGKRPVRRVLYIVQELTRHRPGDKITLKILRQGKRLTISLTLGRLNPINFSAP' A
#
# COMPACT_ATOMS: atom_id res chain seq x y z
N GLY A 1 29.39 -3.59 10.70
CA GLY A 1 28.99 -3.21 9.33
C GLY A 1 27.50 -3.35 9.26
N GLU A 2 26.78 -2.27 8.97
CA GLU A 2 25.31 -2.33 8.92
C GLU A 2 24.90 -2.98 7.60
N GLU A 3 24.21 -4.12 7.70
CA GLU A 3 23.58 -4.74 6.53
C GLU A 3 22.57 -3.76 5.94
N LYS A 4 22.93 -3.19 4.80
CA LYS A 4 22.04 -2.36 4.00
C LYS A 4 21.01 -3.29 3.36
N ILE A 5 19.89 -3.52 4.03
CA ILE A 5 18.74 -4.19 3.42
C ILE A 5 18.30 -3.31 2.25
N ILE A 6 18.66 -3.70 1.03
CA ILE A 6 18.10 -3.10 -0.19
C ILE A 6 16.70 -3.70 -0.32
N LEU A 7 15.74 -3.14 0.43
CA LEU A 7 14.33 -3.32 0.13
C LEU A 7 14.10 -2.64 -1.22
N GLY A 8 14.29 -3.38 -2.31
CA GLY A 8 13.83 -2.97 -3.63
C GLY A 8 12.32 -2.83 -3.56
N GLY A 9 11.81 -1.60 -3.56
CA GLY A 9 10.38 -1.35 -3.57
C GLY A 9 9.95 -0.16 -2.71
N ASP A 10 8.63 -0.06 -2.55
CA ASP A 10 7.98 0.97 -1.76
C ASP A 10 7.55 0.44 -0.40
N VAL A 11 7.70 1.23 0.64
CA VAL A 11 7.11 0.93 1.95
C VAL A 11 5.83 1.73 2.10
N ILE A 12 4.69 1.05 2.19
CA ILE A 12 3.40 1.70 2.49
C ILE A 12 3.40 2.15 3.95
N VAL A 13 3.21 3.44 4.18
CA VAL A 13 3.18 4.05 5.52
C VAL A 13 1.83 4.69 5.87
N GLY A 14 0.91 4.77 4.92
CA GLY A 14 -0.44 5.29 5.17
C GLY A 14 -1.39 5.15 4.00
N ILE A 15 -2.68 5.13 4.30
CA ILE A 15 -3.79 5.15 3.33
C ILE A 15 -4.74 6.28 3.74
N GLY A 16 -4.98 7.21 2.82
CA GLY A 16 -5.70 8.45 3.06
C GLY A 16 -5.10 9.24 4.24
N LYS A 17 -5.92 9.43 5.26
CA LYS A 17 -5.53 10.11 6.51
C LYS A 17 -4.98 9.15 7.58
N ARG A 18 -5.00 7.83 7.36
CA ARG A 18 -4.67 6.82 8.38
C ARG A 18 -3.23 6.30 8.23
N PRO A 19 -2.40 6.35 9.29
CA PRO A 19 -1.10 5.71 9.27
C PRO A 19 -1.25 4.18 9.29
N VAL A 20 -0.42 3.49 8.52
CA VAL A 20 -0.39 2.02 8.49
C VAL A 20 0.78 1.55 9.34
N ARG A 21 0.48 0.79 10.40
CA ARG A 21 1.48 0.16 11.29
C ARG A 21 1.43 -1.37 11.25
N ARG A 22 0.36 -1.94 10.71
CA ARG A 22 0.09 -3.38 10.64
C ARG A 22 -0.63 -3.68 9.33
N VAL A 23 -0.32 -4.83 8.73
CA VAL A 23 -0.92 -5.27 7.46
C VAL A 23 -2.46 -5.33 7.55
N LEU A 24 -3.00 -5.76 8.70
CA LEU A 24 -4.45 -5.81 8.92
C LEU A 24 -5.14 -4.46 8.72
N TYR A 25 -4.46 -3.34 9.00
CA TYR A 25 -5.05 -2.00 8.80
C TYR A 25 -5.20 -1.64 7.33
N ILE A 26 -4.37 -2.20 6.45
CA ILE A 26 -4.54 -2.05 5.00
C ILE A 26 -5.85 -2.71 4.58
N VAL A 27 -6.05 -3.97 4.97
CA VAL A 27 -7.27 -4.72 4.64
C VAL A 27 -8.50 -4.00 5.19
N GLN A 28 -8.50 -3.62 6.47
CA GLN A 28 -9.60 -2.91 7.12
C GLN A 28 -9.90 -1.53 6.52
N GLU A 29 -8.92 -0.88 5.90
CA GLU A 29 -9.13 0.38 5.22
C GLU A 29 -9.70 0.14 3.83
N LEU A 30 -9.11 -0.75 3.05
CA LEU A 30 -9.54 -1.05 1.69
C LEU A 30 -10.97 -1.60 1.62
N THR A 31 -11.41 -2.39 2.60
CA THR A 31 -12.79 -2.90 2.67
C THR A 31 -13.85 -1.82 2.93
N ARG A 32 -13.45 -0.59 3.28
CA ARG A 32 -14.37 0.56 3.43
C ARG A 32 -14.64 1.28 2.12
N HIS A 33 -13.89 0.96 1.07
CA HIS A 33 -13.98 1.58 -0.23
C HIS A 33 -14.54 0.59 -1.25
N ARG A 34 -15.11 1.13 -2.32
CA ARG A 34 -15.62 0.36 -3.46
C ARG A 34 -14.56 0.30 -4.57
N PRO A 35 -14.59 -0.75 -5.41
CA PRO A 35 -13.83 -0.74 -6.65
C PRO A 35 -14.18 0.51 -7.48
N GLY A 36 -13.17 1.20 -8.00
CA GLY A 36 -13.32 2.48 -8.69
C GLY A 36 -13.13 3.71 -7.80
N ASP A 37 -13.09 3.56 -6.47
CA ASP A 37 -12.84 4.69 -5.58
C ASP A 37 -11.39 5.20 -5.73
N LYS A 38 -11.24 6.52 -5.71
CA LYS A 38 -9.93 7.16 -5.63
C LYS A 38 -9.48 7.26 -4.18
N ILE A 39 -8.31 6.71 -3.89
CA ILE A 39 -7.67 6.82 -2.59
C ILE A 39 -6.28 7.42 -2.72
N THR A 40 -5.73 7.87 -1.60
CA THR A 40 -4.36 8.35 -1.51
C THR A 40 -3.50 7.35 -0.76
N LEU A 41 -2.38 6.93 -1.34
CA LEU A 41 -1.38 6.08 -0.70
C LEU A 41 -0.17 6.93 -0.29
N LYS A 42 0.30 6.77 0.94
CA LYS A 42 1.54 7.38 1.43
C LYS A 42 2.61 6.31 1.48
N ILE A 43 3.73 6.55 0.80
CA ILE A 43 4.83 5.59 0.70
C ILE A 43 6.18 6.22 1.07
N LEU A 44 7.13 5.37 1.45
CA LEU A 44 8.55 5.68 1.40
C LEU A 44 9.15 5.00 0.17
N ARG A 45 9.68 5.81 -0.75
CA ARG A 45 10.41 5.34 -1.93
C ARG A 45 11.80 5.95 -1.89
N GLN A 46 12.83 5.10 -1.82
CA GLN A 46 14.23 5.56 -1.74
C GLN A 46 14.45 6.60 -0.61
N GLY A 47 13.86 6.36 0.57
CA GLY A 47 13.94 7.27 1.72
C GLY A 47 13.08 8.54 1.64
N LYS A 48 12.41 8.81 0.50
CA LYS A 48 11.53 9.98 0.33
C LYS A 48 10.07 9.62 0.59
N ARG A 49 9.36 10.48 1.33
CA ARG A 49 7.91 10.37 1.52
C ARG A 49 7.18 10.86 0.27
N LEU A 50 6.38 10.00 -0.34
CA LEU A 50 5.54 10.32 -1.49
C LEU A 50 4.06 10.09 -1.16
N THR A 51 3.20 10.86 -1.81
CA THR A 51 1.74 10.75 -1.71
C THR A 51 1.21 10.53 -3.11
N ILE A 52 0.62 9.36 -3.36
CA ILE A 52 0.17 8.91 -4.68
C ILE A 52 -1.34 8.78 -4.66
N SER A 53 -2.04 9.37 -5.63
CA SER A 53 -3.47 9.16 -5.83
C SER A 53 -3.67 7.98 -6.78
N LEU A 54 -4.49 7.01 -6.41
CA LEU A 54 -4.75 5.80 -7.19
C LEU A 54 -6.23 5.43 -7.16
N THR A 55 -6.67 4.66 -8.15
CA THR A 55 -8.02 4.10 -8.22
C THR A 55 -8.00 2.65 -7.76
N LEU A 56 -8.92 2.26 -6.89
CA LEU A 56 -9.00 0.89 -6.38
C LEU A 56 -9.52 -0.10 -7.42
N GLY A 57 -8.84 -1.23 -7.56
CA GLY A 57 -9.31 -2.37 -8.34
C GLY A 57 -10.39 -3.17 -7.61
N ARG A 58 -10.96 -4.16 -8.31
CA ARG A 58 -11.82 -5.17 -7.67
C ARG A 58 -10.97 -6.11 -6.84
N LEU A 59 -11.45 -6.43 -5.64
CA LEU A 59 -10.84 -7.44 -4.79
C LEU A 59 -11.16 -8.82 -5.40
N ASN A 60 -10.26 -9.32 -6.23
CA ASN A 60 -10.38 -10.67 -6.78
C ASN A 60 -9.86 -11.64 -5.71
N PRO A 61 -10.66 -12.61 -5.21
CA PRO A 61 -10.13 -13.65 -4.33
C PRO A 61 -8.95 -14.32 -5.04
N ILE A 62 -7.77 -14.23 -4.43
CA ILE A 62 -6.52 -14.44 -5.15
C ILE A 62 -6.42 -15.89 -5.65
N ASN A 63 -6.36 -16.06 -6.98
CA ASN A 63 -5.67 -17.19 -7.58
C ASN A 63 -4.22 -16.73 -7.75
N PHE A 64 -3.31 -17.18 -6.87
CA PHE A 64 -1.87 -16.89 -6.99
C PHE A 64 -1.30 -17.77 -8.12
N SER A 65 -1.68 -17.46 -9.35
CA SER A 65 -0.98 -17.94 -10.54
C SER A 65 -0.20 -16.74 -11.07
N ALA A 66 0.88 -16.39 -10.38
CA ALA A 66 1.95 -15.67 -11.04
C ALA A 66 2.71 -16.68 -11.92
N PRO A 67 3.13 -16.31 -13.14
CA PRO A 67 4.06 -17.12 -13.94
C PRO A 67 5.43 -17.26 -13.27
#